data_AF-A0A847E117-F1
#
_entry.id   AF-A0A847E117-F1
#
_cell.length_a   1.000
_cell.length_b   1.000
_cell.length_c   1.000
_cell.angle_alpha   90.00
_cell.angle_beta   90.00
_cell.angle_gamma   90.00
#
_symmetry.space_group_name_H-M   'P 1'
#
loop_
_entity.id
_entity.type
_entity.pdbx_description
1 polymer ?
#
loop_
_entity_poly.entity_id
_entity_poly.type
_entity_poly.pdbx_seq_one_letter_code
_entity_poly.pdbx_strand_id
1 'polypeptide(L)'
;WSTAPFLLNNSVGPFDIDPSVDARVRVFEASIEQMLWPEKRERDSELGDKVPGTIDRTTERSQVIVPVGYVPDALAPLQGLLHRWLPWLVNEGGDVVLGPIPKGVPVNLIANLKLRSESDDLGDKAEQVKRLGNVLLQLKRKLANLPEGATDEQLRQEFAELREPMLALSKCPDFVVNRGHYFGTAEFNRQDGLSADEKAFGQEPVLDDADKRALIAFLKTF
;
A
#
# COMPACT_ATOMS: atom_id res chain seq x y z
N TRP A 1 -0.74 4.95 -23.16
CA TRP A 1 -1.48 3.81 -23.77
C TRP A 1 -0.76 2.47 -23.64
N SER A 2 0.54 2.39 -23.30
CA SER A 2 1.22 1.08 -23.21
C SER A 2 0.81 0.20 -22.02
N THR A 3 0.13 0.75 -21.00
CA THR A 3 -0.32 0.01 -19.79
C THR A 3 -1.64 0.55 -19.20
N ALA A 4 -2.52 1.15 -20.03
CA ALA A 4 -3.76 1.86 -19.61
C ALA A 4 -3.72 2.46 -18.18
N PRO A 5 -2.69 3.26 -17.81
CA PRO A 5 -2.59 3.75 -16.45
C PRO A 5 -3.45 5.01 -16.37
N PHE A 6 -4.72 4.85 -16.06
CA PHE A 6 -5.58 5.96 -15.69
C PHE A 6 -5.19 6.43 -14.28
N LEU A 7 -4.00 7.05 -14.18
CA LEU A 7 -3.49 7.83 -13.04
C LEU A 7 -3.19 7.03 -11.74
N LEU A 8 -1.90 6.81 -11.49
CA LEU A 8 -1.20 6.46 -10.22
C LEU A 8 -1.88 5.53 -9.18
N ASN A 9 -1.16 4.44 -8.86
CA ASN A 9 -1.30 3.49 -7.74
C ASN A 9 -2.64 2.76 -7.52
N ASN A 10 -3.73 3.22 -8.13
CA ASN A 10 -5.07 2.67 -7.97
C ASN A 10 -5.59 2.15 -9.32
N SER A 11 -4.93 1.12 -9.87
CA SER A 11 -5.27 0.58 -11.20
C SER A 11 -6.52 -0.28 -11.15
N VAL A 12 -7.44 -0.06 -12.08
CA VAL A 12 -8.58 -0.95 -12.32
C VAL A 12 -8.37 -1.79 -13.58
N GLY A 13 -9.08 -2.91 -13.64
CA GLY A 13 -8.98 -3.88 -14.73
C GLY A 13 -7.86 -4.90 -14.54
N PRO A 14 -7.89 -5.99 -15.34
CA PRO A 14 -6.99 -7.11 -15.17
C PRO A 14 -5.59 -6.82 -15.74
N PHE A 15 -4.59 -7.51 -15.20
CA PHE A 15 -3.27 -7.60 -15.82
C PHE A 15 -3.28 -8.66 -16.93
N ASP A 16 -2.75 -8.31 -18.10
CA ASP A 16 -2.53 -9.25 -19.22
C ASP A 16 -1.08 -9.09 -19.72
N ILE A 17 -0.36 -10.20 -19.85
CA ILE A 17 1.04 -10.24 -20.33
C ILE A 17 1.12 -10.21 -21.85
N ASP A 18 0.04 -10.57 -22.56
CA ASP A 18 0.01 -10.58 -24.02
C ASP A 18 0.09 -9.14 -24.56
N PRO A 19 1.14 -8.78 -25.34
CA PRO A 19 1.29 -7.44 -25.85
C PRO A 19 0.41 -7.13 -27.08
N SER A 20 -0.39 -8.09 -27.55
CA SER A 20 -1.23 -7.97 -28.76
C SER A 20 -2.25 -6.83 -28.69
N VAL A 21 -2.69 -6.35 -29.85
CA VAL A 21 -3.74 -5.32 -29.94
C VAL A 21 -5.04 -5.81 -29.32
N ASP A 22 -5.40 -7.07 -29.58
CA ASP A 22 -6.62 -7.67 -29.05
C ASP A 22 -6.58 -7.70 -27.51
N ALA A 23 -5.45 -8.12 -26.91
CA ALA A 23 -5.27 -8.07 -25.46
C ALA A 23 -5.40 -6.66 -24.89
N ARG A 24 -4.79 -5.67 -25.52
CA ARG A 24 -4.90 -4.27 -25.09
C ARG A 24 -6.32 -3.74 -25.15
N VAL A 25 -7.09 -4.07 -26.20
CA VAL A 25 -8.50 -3.68 -26.33
C VAL A 25 -9.33 -4.37 -25.24
N ARG A 26 -9.12 -5.66 -24.99
CA ARG A 26 -9.83 -6.37 -23.89
C ARG A 26 -9.53 -5.76 -22.52
N VAL A 27 -8.27 -5.47 -22.21
CA VAL A 27 -7.87 -4.83 -20.94
C VAL A 27 -8.48 -3.43 -20.84
N PHE A 28 -8.43 -2.63 -21.91
CA PHE A 28 -9.07 -1.32 -21.94
C PHE A 28 -10.56 -1.39 -21.61
N GLU A 29 -11.32 -2.28 -22.25
CA GLU A 29 -12.76 -2.45 -22.03
C GLU A 29 -13.05 -2.82 -20.57
N ALA A 30 -12.31 -3.79 -20.02
CA ALA A 30 -12.46 -4.21 -18.63
C ALA A 30 -12.10 -3.09 -17.64
N SER A 31 -11.00 -2.36 -17.88
CA SER A 31 -10.59 -1.23 -17.05
C SER A 31 -11.60 -0.09 -17.10
N ILE A 32 -12.02 0.36 -18.29
CA ILE A 32 -12.94 1.51 -18.41
C ILE A 32 -14.33 1.19 -17.86
N GLU A 33 -14.78 -0.06 -17.98
CA GLU A 33 -15.99 -0.52 -17.32
C GLU A 33 -15.85 -0.45 -15.79
N GLN A 34 -14.75 -0.93 -15.22
CA GLN A 34 -14.52 -0.80 -13.78
C GLN A 34 -14.33 0.66 -13.32
N MET A 35 -13.83 1.56 -14.17
CA MET A 35 -13.74 2.98 -13.85
C MET A 35 -15.12 3.61 -13.71
N LEU A 36 -16.02 3.36 -14.67
CA LEU A 36 -17.34 3.98 -14.75
C LEU A 36 -18.42 3.26 -13.92
N TRP A 37 -18.18 2.00 -13.54
CA TRP A 37 -19.04 1.21 -12.65
C TRP A 37 -18.22 0.67 -11.46
N PRO A 38 -18.01 1.50 -10.41
CA PRO A 38 -17.25 1.10 -9.22
C PRO A 38 -17.73 -0.16 -8.51
N GLU A 39 -19.00 -0.52 -8.68
CA GLU A 39 -19.62 -1.73 -8.17
C GLU A 39 -19.15 -3.00 -8.87
N LYS A 40 -18.60 -2.91 -10.09
CA LYS A 40 -18.03 -4.04 -10.83
C LYS A 40 -16.58 -4.34 -10.48
N ARG A 41 -15.97 -3.52 -9.63
CA ARG A 41 -14.60 -3.73 -9.15
C ARG A 41 -14.54 -4.93 -8.21
N GLU A 42 -13.41 -5.60 -8.21
CA GLU A 42 -13.13 -6.63 -7.22
C GLU A 42 -13.21 -6.04 -5.80
N ARG A 43 -13.86 -6.77 -4.90
CA ARG A 43 -14.00 -6.41 -3.48
C ARG A 43 -13.05 -7.21 -2.63
N ASP A 44 -12.60 -6.60 -1.55
CA ASP A 44 -11.67 -7.22 -0.62
C ASP A 44 -12.23 -8.53 -0.04
N SER A 45 -11.42 -9.58 -0.08
CA SER A 45 -11.83 -10.91 0.38
C SER A 45 -12.11 -11.00 1.89
N GLU A 46 -11.52 -10.12 2.71
CA GLU A 46 -11.73 -10.12 4.16
C GLU A 46 -12.67 -9.00 4.61
N LEU A 47 -12.60 -7.83 3.97
CA LEU A 47 -13.35 -6.63 4.37
C LEU A 47 -14.64 -6.41 3.56
N GLY A 48 -14.78 -7.05 2.39
CA GLY A 48 -15.93 -6.91 1.52
C GLY A 48 -16.23 -5.44 1.20
N ASP A 49 -17.49 -5.04 1.37
CA ASP A 49 -17.97 -3.68 1.07
C ASP A 49 -17.53 -2.61 2.08
N LYS A 50 -16.78 -2.98 3.15
CA LYS A 50 -16.23 -1.99 4.10
C LYS A 50 -15.15 -1.11 3.46
N VAL A 51 -14.55 -1.57 2.36
CA VAL A 51 -13.56 -0.83 1.59
C VAL A 51 -13.97 -0.81 0.12
N PRO A 52 -13.71 0.30 -0.62
CA PRO A 52 -14.19 0.46 -1.99
C PRO A 52 -13.33 -0.27 -3.03
N GLY A 53 -12.77 -1.44 -2.68
CA GLY A 53 -11.83 -2.17 -3.53
C GLY A 53 -11.13 -3.32 -2.80
N THR A 54 -9.91 -3.67 -3.20
CA THR A 54 -9.08 -4.74 -2.63
C THR A 54 -7.83 -4.19 -1.93
N ILE A 55 -7.36 -4.92 -0.93
CA ILE A 55 -6.08 -4.66 -0.27
C ILE A 55 -5.13 -5.83 -0.55
N ASP A 56 -3.99 -5.55 -1.17
CA ASP A 56 -2.95 -6.55 -1.38
C ASP A 56 -2.34 -6.99 -0.04
N ARG A 57 -2.32 -8.31 0.17
CA ARG A 57 -1.76 -8.94 1.37
C ARG A 57 -0.68 -9.93 1.00
N THR A 58 0.26 -10.14 1.91
CA THR A 58 1.26 -11.22 1.78
C THR A 58 0.56 -12.57 1.59
N THR A 59 0.94 -13.31 0.55
CA THR A 59 0.34 -14.61 0.24
C THR A 59 0.97 -15.75 1.03
N GLU A 60 2.18 -15.53 1.53
CA GLU A 60 3.01 -16.46 2.29
C GLU A 60 3.80 -15.72 3.38
N ARG A 61 4.50 -16.49 4.23
CA ARG A 61 5.43 -15.91 5.20
C ARG A 61 6.64 -15.32 4.46
N SER A 62 6.89 -14.05 4.70
CA SER A 62 7.87 -13.27 3.94
C SER A 62 8.85 -12.51 4.84
N GLN A 63 9.89 -11.98 4.22
CA GLN A 63 10.85 -11.08 4.84
C GLN A 63 11.22 -9.96 3.87
N VAL A 64 11.44 -8.76 4.39
CA VAL A 64 11.96 -7.63 3.60
C VAL A 64 13.41 -7.43 3.97
N ILE A 65 14.29 -7.42 2.97
CA ILE A 65 15.72 -7.16 3.15
C ILE A 65 16.00 -5.76 2.60
N VAL A 66 16.41 -4.86 3.48
CA VAL A 66 16.81 -3.49 3.14
C VAL A 66 18.33 -3.47 3.03
N PRO A 67 18.90 -3.28 1.84
CA PRO A 67 20.34 -3.31 1.67
C PRO A 67 21.01 -2.18 2.46
N VAL A 68 22.24 -2.44 2.92
CA VAL A 68 23.02 -1.54 3.77
C VAL A 68 23.09 -0.09 3.26
N GLY A 69 23.13 0.12 1.95
CA GLY A 69 23.21 1.44 1.31
C GLY A 69 21.93 2.29 1.39
N TYR A 70 20.78 1.68 1.74
CA TYR A 70 19.51 2.38 1.91
C TYR A 70 19.21 2.72 3.38
N VAL A 71 19.98 2.15 4.31
CA VAL A 71 19.89 2.48 5.74
C VAL A 71 20.34 3.95 5.93
N PRO A 72 19.68 4.75 6.80
CA PRO A 72 20.12 6.12 7.09
C PRO A 72 21.62 6.19 7.44
N ASP A 73 22.35 7.14 6.84
CA ASP A 73 23.81 7.27 7.00
C ASP A 73 24.24 7.43 8.47
N ALA A 74 23.37 8.03 9.30
CA ALA A 74 23.57 8.16 10.74
C ALA A 74 23.69 6.82 11.48
N LEU A 75 23.14 5.74 10.91
CA LEU A 75 23.20 4.39 11.47
C LEU A 75 24.35 3.56 10.88
N ALA A 76 24.97 4.01 9.78
CA ALA A 76 26.06 3.29 9.11
C ALA A 76 27.28 3.01 10.04
N PRO A 77 27.76 3.97 10.85
CA PRO A 77 28.89 3.71 11.77
C PRO A 77 28.56 2.69 12.86
N LEU A 78 27.27 2.48 13.13
CA LEU A 78 26.80 1.57 14.16
C LEU A 78 26.51 0.17 13.62
N GLN A 79 26.60 -0.09 12.31
CA GLN A 79 26.20 -1.37 11.72
C GLN A 79 26.95 -2.58 12.29
N GLY A 80 28.27 -2.48 12.50
CA GLY A 80 29.03 -3.57 13.14
C GLY A 80 28.62 -3.83 14.60
N LEU A 81 28.22 -2.78 15.32
CA LEU A 81 27.62 -2.91 16.66
C LEU A 81 26.19 -3.47 16.56
N LEU A 82 25.39 -3.00 15.61
CA LEU A 82 24.02 -3.46 15.41
C LEU A 82 23.99 -4.93 15.01
N HIS A 83 24.83 -5.42 14.12
CA HIS A 83 24.96 -6.85 13.85
C HIS A 83 25.32 -7.64 15.10
N ARG A 84 26.29 -7.15 15.89
CA ARG A 84 26.72 -7.82 17.14
C ARG A 84 25.60 -7.93 18.18
N TRP A 85 24.72 -6.93 18.28
CA TRP A 85 23.64 -6.89 19.28
C TRP A 85 22.26 -7.31 18.73
N LEU A 86 22.11 -7.33 17.40
CA LEU A 86 20.88 -7.61 16.64
C LEU A 86 21.20 -8.42 15.35
N PRO A 87 21.83 -9.61 15.44
CA PRO A 87 22.24 -10.38 14.26
C PRO A 87 21.06 -10.93 13.42
N TRP A 88 19.85 -10.93 14.00
CA TRP A 88 18.60 -11.27 13.31
C TRP A 88 18.02 -10.08 12.50
N LEU A 89 18.37 -8.84 12.88
CA LEU A 89 17.92 -7.63 12.20
C LEU A 89 18.96 -7.15 11.20
N VAL A 90 20.25 -7.31 11.49
CA VAL A 90 21.33 -6.92 10.58
C VAL A 90 22.10 -8.18 10.23
N ASN A 91 22.10 -8.58 8.97
CA ASN A 91 22.86 -9.75 8.53
C ASN A 91 24.38 -9.47 8.59
N GLU A 92 25.20 -10.48 8.33
CA GLU A 92 26.67 -10.32 8.31
C GLU A 92 27.16 -9.26 7.30
N GLY A 93 26.38 -9.01 6.24
CA GLY A 93 26.63 -7.99 5.22
C GLY A 93 26.20 -6.57 5.58
N GLY A 94 25.53 -6.37 6.73
CA GLY A 94 25.03 -5.07 7.16
C GLY A 94 23.61 -4.73 6.68
N ASP A 95 22.93 -5.63 5.97
CA ASP A 95 21.56 -5.41 5.49
C ASP A 95 20.54 -5.59 6.61
N VAL A 96 19.50 -4.78 6.60
CA VAL A 96 18.42 -4.86 7.59
C VAL A 96 17.35 -5.85 7.14
N VAL A 97 17.12 -6.92 7.90
CA VAL A 97 16.11 -7.95 7.65
C VAL A 97 14.89 -7.71 8.54
N LEU A 98 13.74 -7.46 7.93
CA LEU A 98 12.45 -7.27 8.58
C LEU A 98 11.59 -8.52 8.40
N GLY A 99 11.39 -9.28 9.47
CA GLY A 99 10.56 -10.48 9.47
C GLY A 99 10.76 -11.35 10.71
N PRO A 100 10.05 -12.50 10.80
CA PRO A 100 9.13 -13.03 9.79
C PRO A 100 7.81 -12.22 9.72
N ILE A 101 7.37 -11.90 8.51
CA ILE A 101 6.07 -11.28 8.23
C ILE A 101 5.08 -12.41 7.91
N PRO A 102 4.00 -12.58 8.66
CA PRO A 102 3.04 -13.66 8.40
C PRO A 102 2.27 -13.44 7.10
N LYS A 103 1.65 -14.50 6.59
CA LYS A 103 0.64 -14.42 5.54
C LYS A 103 -0.51 -13.48 5.96
N GLY A 104 -1.09 -12.74 5.01
CA GLY A 104 -2.25 -11.89 5.22
C GLY A 104 -1.94 -10.47 5.73
N VAL A 105 -0.67 -10.06 5.78
CA VAL A 105 -0.30 -8.68 6.17
C VAL A 105 -0.45 -7.76 4.97
N PRO A 106 -1.13 -6.59 5.09
CA PRO A 106 -1.23 -5.63 4.00
C PRO A 106 0.16 -5.18 3.50
N VAL A 107 0.42 -5.32 2.20
CA VAL A 107 1.72 -5.02 1.59
C VAL A 107 2.05 -3.53 1.74
N ASN A 108 1.07 -2.65 1.51
CA ASN A 108 1.24 -1.20 1.64
C ASN A 108 1.57 -0.76 3.07
N LEU A 109 1.30 -1.58 4.10
CA LEU A 109 1.68 -1.25 5.49
C LEU A 109 3.21 -1.25 5.66
N ILE A 110 3.90 -2.05 4.85
CA ILE A 110 5.35 -2.21 4.88
C ILE A 110 5.99 -1.34 3.79
N ALA A 111 5.44 -1.36 2.57
CA ALA A 111 6.00 -0.66 1.42
C ALA A 111 5.97 0.87 1.58
N ASN A 112 4.97 1.42 2.28
CA ASN A 112 4.83 2.88 2.46
C ASN A 112 5.52 3.41 3.73
N LEU A 113 6.29 2.59 4.45
CA LEU A 113 7.00 3.03 5.66
C LEU A 113 8.00 4.15 5.33
N LYS A 114 7.89 5.27 6.05
CA LYS A 114 8.85 6.37 5.98
C LYS A 114 10.15 5.99 6.69
N LEU A 115 11.13 5.48 5.95
CA LEU A 115 12.43 5.09 6.51
C LEU A 115 13.37 6.27 6.80
N ARG A 116 13.27 7.34 6.01
CA ARG A 116 14.11 8.55 6.13
C ARG A 116 13.23 9.80 6.28
N SER A 117 13.74 10.80 7.01
CA SER A 117 13.11 12.12 7.01
C SER A 117 13.23 12.77 5.63
N GLU A 118 12.21 13.52 5.24
CA GLU A 118 12.18 14.34 4.02
C GLU A 118 12.54 15.80 4.30
N SER A 119 12.63 16.16 5.58
CA SER A 119 13.12 17.46 6.04
C SER A 119 14.64 17.42 6.15
N ASP A 120 15.29 18.53 5.83
CA ASP A 120 16.73 18.69 6.04
C ASP A 120 17.10 19.01 7.49
N ASP A 121 16.12 19.37 8.32
CA ASP A 121 16.32 19.67 9.72
C ASP A 121 16.85 18.45 10.50
N LEU A 122 17.84 18.71 11.37
CA LEU A 122 18.48 17.66 12.15
C LEU A 122 17.56 17.11 13.25
N GLY A 123 16.67 17.95 13.81
CA GLY A 123 15.67 17.54 14.80
C GLY A 123 14.66 16.57 14.20
N ASP A 124 14.11 16.91 13.03
CA ASP A 124 13.17 16.04 12.29
C ASP A 124 13.81 14.69 11.91
N LYS A 125 15.07 14.71 11.47
CA LYS A 125 15.85 13.49 11.19
C LYS A 125 16.01 12.63 12.45
N ALA A 126 16.36 13.23 13.59
CA ALA A 126 16.51 12.52 14.85
C ALA A 126 15.18 11.95 15.36
N GLU A 127 14.08 12.71 15.24
CA GLU A 127 12.77 12.23 15.62
C GLU A 127 12.31 11.06 14.74
N GLN A 128 12.52 11.13 13.43
CA GLN A 128 12.18 10.03 12.52
C GLN A 128 12.94 8.75 12.87
N VAL A 129 14.25 8.85 13.13
CA VAL A 129 15.07 7.72 13.57
C VAL A 129 14.55 7.14 14.88
N LYS A 130 14.14 8.00 15.84
CA LYS A 130 13.55 7.55 17.11
C LYS A 130 12.22 6.81 16.89
N ARG A 131 11.33 7.33 16.04
CA ARG A 131 10.04 6.69 15.73
C ARG A 131 10.25 5.32 15.08
N LEU A 132 11.13 5.24 14.08
CA LEU A 132 11.48 3.97 13.43
C LEU A 132 12.11 2.99 14.41
N GLY A 133 13.08 3.44 15.22
CA GLY A 133 13.73 2.62 16.24
C GLY A 133 12.75 2.07 17.28
N ASN A 134 11.75 2.85 17.68
CA ASN A 134 10.71 2.39 18.60
C ASN A 134 9.85 1.27 17.99
N VAL A 135 9.43 1.41 16.72
CA VAL A 135 8.66 0.37 16.02
C VAL A 135 9.47 -0.90 15.86
N LEU A 136 10.74 -0.80 15.45
CA LEU A 136 11.65 -1.94 15.35
C LEU A 136 11.88 -2.63 16.71
N LEU A 137 12.01 -1.85 17.79
CA LEU A 137 12.18 -2.39 19.14
C LEU A 137 10.90 -3.09 19.63
N GLN A 138 9.72 -2.53 19.36
CA GLN A 138 8.45 -3.16 19.69
C GLN A 138 8.27 -4.46 18.90
N LEU A 139 8.49 -4.43 17.58
CA LEU A 139 8.49 -5.62 16.73
C LEU A 139 9.43 -6.69 17.27
N LYS A 140 10.67 -6.31 17.63
CA LYS A 140 11.63 -7.24 18.26
C LYS A 140 11.06 -7.89 19.52
N ARG A 141 10.61 -7.07 20.48
CA ARG A 141 10.12 -7.58 21.78
C ARG A 141 9.01 -8.60 21.58
N LYS A 142 8.12 -8.32 20.63
CA LYS A 142 7.01 -9.20 20.27
C LYS A 142 7.48 -10.50 19.63
N LEU A 143 8.33 -10.41 18.61
CA LEU A 143 8.88 -11.58 17.92
C LEU A 143 9.75 -12.45 18.85
N ALA A 144 10.49 -11.84 19.78
CA ALA A 144 11.33 -12.56 20.75
C ALA A 144 10.53 -13.30 21.84
N ASN A 145 9.30 -12.87 22.10
CA ASN A 145 8.41 -13.53 23.06
C ASN A 145 7.66 -14.72 22.43
N LEU A 146 7.75 -14.89 21.11
CA LEU A 146 7.11 -16.00 20.41
C LEU A 146 7.98 -17.27 20.48
N PRO A 147 7.35 -18.46 20.57
CA PRO A 147 8.07 -19.72 20.54
C PRO A 147 8.75 -19.93 19.18
N GLU A 148 9.87 -20.67 19.18
CA GLU A 148 10.50 -21.12 17.93
C GLU A 148 9.48 -21.88 17.08
N GLY A 149 9.32 -21.47 15.81
CA GLY A 149 8.33 -22.05 14.91
C GLY A 149 6.91 -21.53 15.10
N ALA A 150 6.72 -20.36 15.72
CA ALA A 150 5.41 -19.71 15.85
C ALA A 150 4.60 -19.73 14.54
N THR A 151 3.31 -20.01 14.67
CA THR A 151 2.37 -20.06 13.54
C THR A 151 2.09 -18.66 12.97
N ASP A 152 1.60 -18.60 11.73
CA ASP A 152 1.24 -17.31 11.11
C ASP A 152 0.14 -16.58 11.89
N GLU A 153 -0.75 -17.31 12.56
CA GLU A 153 -1.82 -16.72 13.37
C GLU A 153 -1.26 -16.02 14.62
N GLN A 154 -0.31 -16.66 15.31
CA GLN A 154 0.38 -16.05 16.45
C GLN A 154 1.17 -14.81 16.03
N LEU A 155 1.89 -14.90 14.90
CA LEU A 155 2.60 -13.75 14.34
C LEU A 155 1.62 -12.62 13.98
N ARG A 156 0.47 -12.94 13.38
CA ARG A 156 -0.53 -11.93 13.00
C ARG A 156 -1.08 -11.16 14.20
N GLN A 157 -1.28 -11.84 15.34
CA GLN A 157 -1.71 -11.20 16.58
C GLN A 157 -0.67 -10.18 17.06
N GLU A 158 0.62 -10.53 17.03
CA GLU A 158 1.69 -9.61 17.40
C GLU A 158 1.81 -8.42 16.43
N PHE A 159 1.65 -8.67 15.12
CA PHE A 159 1.64 -7.61 14.11
C PHE A 159 0.43 -6.68 14.23
N ALA A 160 -0.73 -7.16 14.68
CA ALA A 160 -1.92 -6.35 14.84
C ALA A 160 -1.72 -5.22 15.86
N GLU A 161 -0.93 -5.46 16.91
CA GLU A 161 -0.58 -4.44 17.91
C GLU A 161 0.39 -3.37 17.38
N LEU A 162 1.12 -3.68 16.29
CA LEU A 162 1.99 -2.73 15.60
C LEU A 162 1.26 -1.89 14.56
N ARG A 163 -0.05 -2.09 14.38
CA ARG A 163 -0.87 -1.37 13.39
C ARG A 163 -0.74 0.15 13.53
N GLU A 164 -1.07 0.71 14.70
CA GLU A 164 -1.07 2.17 14.89
C GLU A 164 0.33 2.78 14.69
N PRO A 165 1.41 2.23 15.29
CA PRO A 165 2.75 2.74 15.04
C PRO A 165 3.20 2.66 13.58
N MET A 166 2.84 1.59 12.86
CA MET A 166 3.18 1.44 11.45
C MET A 166 2.37 2.38 10.55
N LEU A 167 1.09 2.57 10.85
CA LEU A 167 0.24 3.55 10.15
C LEU A 167 0.74 4.98 10.35
N ALA A 168 1.15 5.34 11.57
CA ALA A 168 1.73 6.65 11.88
C ALA A 168 3.07 6.91 11.15
N LEU A 169 3.76 5.85 10.74
CA LEU A 169 4.98 5.93 9.93
C LEU A 169 4.71 5.83 8.43
N SER A 170 3.47 5.53 8.01
CA SER A 170 3.14 5.40 6.59
C SER A 170 3.14 6.76 5.91
N LYS A 171 3.85 6.87 4.79
CA LYS A 171 3.78 8.05 3.92
C LYS A 171 2.44 8.17 3.21
N CYS A 172 1.81 7.04 2.94
CA CYS A 172 0.58 6.95 2.19
C CYS A 172 -0.30 5.87 2.83
N PRO A 173 -1.26 6.24 3.69
CA PRO A 173 -2.18 5.28 4.30
C PRO A 173 -3.33 4.88 3.34
N ASP A 174 -3.09 4.86 2.01
CA ASP A 174 -4.01 4.29 1.03
C ASP A 174 -3.63 2.83 0.75
N PHE A 175 -4.53 1.93 1.12
CA PHE A 175 -4.35 0.49 1.02
C PHE A 175 -5.11 -0.13 -0.15
N VAL A 176 -6.04 0.62 -0.76
CA VAL A 176 -6.97 0.09 -1.76
C VAL A 176 -6.35 0.19 -3.15
N VAL A 177 -5.86 -0.92 -3.67
CA VAL A 177 -5.03 -0.93 -4.90
C VAL A 177 -5.82 -0.78 -6.19
N ASN A 178 -7.14 -0.97 -6.16
CA ASN A 178 -8.03 -0.85 -7.31
C ASN A 178 -9.11 0.24 -7.12
N ARG A 179 -8.80 1.30 -6.34
CA ARG A 179 -9.75 2.37 -6.02
C ARG A 179 -10.21 3.18 -7.24
N GLY A 180 -9.39 3.27 -8.30
CA GLY A 180 -9.66 4.11 -9.47
C GLY A 180 -10.00 5.57 -9.12
N HIS A 181 -10.81 6.20 -9.97
CA HIS A 181 -11.47 7.49 -9.68
C HIS A 181 -12.99 7.32 -9.60
N TYR A 182 -13.68 8.37 -9.15
CA TYR A 182 -15.14 8.41 -9.08
C TYR A 182 -15.79 9.39 -10.06
N PHE A 183 -15.03 10.08 -10.90
CA PHE A 183 -15.59 10.98 -11.91
C PHE A 183 -16.75 10.34 -12.70
N GLY A 184 -17.87 11.06 -12.78
CA GLY A 184 -19.08 10.59 -13.47
C GLY A 184 -19.87 9.49 -12.74
N THR A 185 -19.53 9.14 -11.50
CA THR A 185 -20.20 8.09 -10.70
C THR A 185 -20.90 8.68 -9.47
N ALA A 186 -21.87 7.96 -8.90
CA ALA A 186 -22.57 8.40 -7.70
C ALA A 186 -21.63 8.45 -6.47
N GLU A 187 -20.57 7.64 -6.47
CA GLU A 187 -19.53 7.60 -5.45
C GLU A 187 -18.83 8.95 -5.27
N PHE A 188 -18.70 9.76 -6.33
CA PHE A 188 -18.09 11.09 -6.25
C PHE A 188 -18.85 12.02 -5.31
N ASN A 189 -20.17 11.87 -5.27
CA ASN A 189 -21.05 12.72 -4.47
C ASN A 189 -21.16 12.29 -3.00
N ARG A 190 -20.45 11.23 -2.58
CA ARG A 190 -20.37 10.83 -1.17
C ARG A 190 -19.52 11.82 -0.40
N GLN A 191 -20.13 12.54 0.54
CA GLN A 191 -19.46 13.57 1.33
C GLN A 191 -19.07 13.12 2.76
N ASP A 192 -19.29 11.85 3.08
CA ASP A 192 -18.95 11.29 4.38
C ASP A 192 -17.44 11.28 4.59
N GLY A 193 -16.98 11.79 5.73
CA GLY A 193 -15.56 11.84 6.07
C GLY A 193 -14.75 12.92 5.36
N LEU A 194 -15.34 13.71 4.45
CA LEU A 194 -14.67 14.83 3.79
C LEU A 194 -14.47 16.03 4.73
N SER A 195 -13.36 16.72 4.56
CA SER A 195 -13.05 18.00 5.20
C SER A 195 -13.96 19.13 4.68
N ALA A 196 -13.90 20.30 5.33
CA ALA A 196 -14.73 21.44 4.93
C ALA A 196 -14.35 21.99 3.55
N ASP A 197 -13.06 22.01 3.24
CA ASP A 197 -12.52 22.39 1.94
C ASP A 197 -12.86 21.36 0.85
N GLU A 198 -12.80 20.06 1.15
CA GLU A 198 -13.23 19.00 0.22
C GLU A 198 -14.73 19.11 -0.13
N LYS A 199 -15.58 19.41 0.86
CA LYS A 199 -17.02 19.63 0.64
C LYS A 199 -17.32 20.88 -0.19
N ALA A 200 -16.43 21.88 -0.16
CA ALA A 200 -16.61 23.13 -0.90
C ALA A 200 -16.55 22.92 -2.43
N PHE A 201 -15.95 21.82 -2.91
CA PHE A 201 -15.97 21.45 -4.33
C PHE A 201 -17.36 21.01 -4.85
N GLY A 202 -18.30 20.72 -3.95
CA GLY A 202 -19.69 20.44 -4.30
C GLY A 202 -19.94 19.02 -4.81
N GLN A 203 -21.01 18.85 -5.59
CA GLN A 203 -21.42 17.59 -6.22
C GLN A 203 -21.39 17.74 -7.73
N GLU A 204 -21.16 16.63 -8.44
CA GLU A 204 -21.17 16.57 -9.90
C GLU A 204 -22.39 15.79 -10.43
N PRO A 205 -22.88 16.12 -11.63
CA PRO A 205 -23.87 15.29 -12.33
C PRO A 205 -23.35 13.87 -12.53
N VAL A 206 -24.16 12.88 -12.17
CA VAL A 206 -23.84 11.46 -12.35
C VAL A 206 -24.19 11.06 -13.78
N LEU A 207 -23.26 10.40 -14.48
CA LEU A 207 -23.52 9.86 -15.82
C LEU A 207 -24.44 8.65 -15.71
N ASP A 208 -25.46 8.59 -16.56
CA ASP A 208 -26.25 7.37 -16.69
C ASP A 208 -25.51 6.30 -17.53
N ASP A 209 -26.07 5.10 -17.61
CA ASP A 209 -25.45 4.00 -18.34
C ASP A 209 -25.30 4.26 -19.85
N ALA A 210 -26.17 5.08 -20.43
CA ALA A 210 -26.09 5.44 -21.85
C ALA A 210 -24.95 6.42 -22.09
N ASP A 211 -24.82 7.45 -21.24
CA ASP A 211 -23.73 8.42 -21.26
C ASP A 211 -22.38 7.76 -21.04
N LYS A 212 -22.29 6.84 -20.06
CA LYS A 212 -21.05 6.06 -19.82
C LYS A 212 -20.63 5.27 -21.05
N ARG A 213 -21.59 4.60 -21.72
CA ARG A 213 -21.30 3.84 -22.96
C ARG A 213 -20.92 4.75 -24.12
N ALA A 214 -21.57 5.92 -24.25
CA ALA A 214 -21.23 6.92 -25.26
C ALA A 214 -19.81 7.48 -25.04
N LEU A 215 -19.44 7.76 -23.79
CA LEU A 215 -18.08 8.18 -23.42
C LEU A 215 -17.05 7.11 -23.80
N ILE A 216 -17.30 5.84 -23.50
CA ILE A 216 -16.41 4.74 -23.92
C ILE A 216 -16.26 4.71 -25.45
N ALA A 217 -17.35 4.83 -26.19
CA ALA A 217 -17.31 4.83 -27.65
C ALA A 217 -16.51 6.03 -28.20
N PHE A 218 -16.65 7.21 -27.60
CA PHE A 218 -15.88 8.40 -27.94
C PHE A 218 -14.39 8.23 -27.64
N LEU A 219 -14.02 7.67 -26.48
CA LEU A 219 -12.62 7.46 -26.13
C LEU A 219 -11.90 6.50 -27.09
N LYS A 220 -12.62 5.57 -27.73
CA LYS A 220 -12.08 4.66 -28.75
C LYS A 220 -11.75 5.32 -30.08
N THR A 221 -12.12 6.59 -30.29
CA THR A 221 -11.84 7.31 -31.55
C THR A 221 -10.50 8.04 -31.58
N PHE A 222 -9.77 8.06 -30.46
CA PHE A 222 -8.43 8.65 -30.33
C PHE A 222 -7.37 7.57 -30.14
#